data_AF-A0A4P0Y9N2-F1
#
_entry.id   AF-A0A4P0Y9N2-F1
#
_cell.length_a   1.000
_cell.length_b   1.000
_cell.length_c   1.000
_cell.angle_alpha   90.00
_cell.angle_beta   90.00
_cell.angle_gamma   90.00
#
_symmetry.space_group_name_H-M   'P 1'
#
loop_
_entity.id
_entity.type
_entity.pdbx_description
1 polymer ?
#
loop_
_entity_poly.entity_id
_entity_poly.type
_entity_poly.pdbx_seq_one_letter_code
_entity_poly.pdbx_strand_id
1 'polypeptide(L)'
;MEHHGADLQTVAWYTLARARLGGVAGINEGLTLMESLLVRQGKNLWPQALPARTEIFRTLSKRLRQVIRTLNLTPEDVDSLEQAERSLQSFDAVLQRLEIAPENQLSDLRALLHSTATRFESLDPAPALPTAPPVAVSDAELPGTLGQRRGCGEG
;
A
#
# COMPACT_ATOMS: atom_id res chain seq x y z
N MET A 1 -3.34 -40.37 -13.72
CA MET A 1 -3.59 -38.92 -13.57
C MET A 1 -4.26 -38.76 -12.23
N GLU A 2 -3.47 -38.44 -11.21
CA GLU A 2 -3.93 -38.40 -9.83
C GLU A 2 -4.79 -37.13 -9.67
N HIS A 3 -6.11 -37.31 -9.58
CA HIS A 3 -7.02 -36.24 -9.19
C HIS A 3 -6.85 -35.98 -7.69
N HIS A 4 -5.82 -35.25 -7.32
CA HIS A 4 -5.74 -34.68 -5.99
C HIS A 4 -6.86 -33.64 -5.88
N GLY A 5 -7.88 -33.90 -5.06
CA GLY A 5 -8.92 -32.92 -4.76
C GLY A 5 -8.29 -31.60 -4.32
N ALA A 6 -8.92 -30.48 -4.70
CA ALA A 6 -8.50 -29.10 -4.43
C ALA A 6 -6.96 -28.87 -4.41
N ASP A 7 -6.41 -28.50 -5.55
CA ASP A 7 -4.99 -28.19 -5.71
C ASP A 7 -4.69 -26.72 -5.34
N LEU A 8 -3.74 -26.51 -4.42
CA LEU A 8 -3.31 -25.19 -3.97
C LEU A 8 -2.78 -24.34 -5.14
N GLN A 9 -2.12 -24.96 -6.10
CA GLN A 9 -1.59 -24.28 -7.26
C GLN A 9 -2.71 -23.73 -8.16
N THR A 10 -3.79 -24.47 -8.34
CA THR A 10 -5.00 -24.05 -9.07
C THR A 10 -5.64 -22.84 -8.41
N VAL A 11 -5.76 -22.85 -7.08
CA VAL A 11 -6.29 -21.70 -6.32
C VAL A 11 -5.37 -20.48 -6.50
N ALA A 12 -4.05 -20.66 -6.44
CA ALA A 12 -3.09 -19.58 -6.67
C ALA A 12 -3.20 -19.00 -8.08
N TRP A 13 -3.34 -19.84 -9.10
CA TRP A 13 -3.54 -19.37 -10.47
C TRP A 13 -4.88 -18.70 -10.67
N TYR A 14 -5.93 -19.17 -10.02
CA TYR A 14 -7.23 -18.51 -10.01
C TYR A 14 -7.14 -17.11 -9.38
N THR A 15 -6.50 -16.97 -8.22
CA THR A 15 -6.25 -15.68 -7.56
C THR A 15 -5.48 -14.73 -8.49
N LEU A 16 -4.44 -15.22 -9.17
CA LEU A 16 -3.70 -14.42 -10.14
C LEU A 16 -4.57 -14.01 -11.35
N ALA A 17 -5.43 -14.90 -11.84
CA ALA A 17 -6.33 -14.60 -12.94
C ALA A 17 -7.35 -13.53 -12.54
N ARG A 18 -7.94 -13.61 -11.35
CA ARG A 18 -8.82 -12.56 -10.81
C ARG A 18 -8.08 -11.24 -10.68
N ALA A 19 -6.87 -11.22 -10.15
CA ALA A 19 -6.05 -10.01 -10.07
C ALA A 19 -5.81 -9.36 -11.44
N ARG A 20 -5.58 -10.16 -12.49
CA ARG A 20 -5.38 -9.65 -13.85
C ARG A 20 -6.66 -9.10 -14.49
N LEU A 21 -7.81 -9.69 -14.18
CA LEU A 21 -9.10 -9.32 -14.77
C LEU A 21 -9.80 -8.19 -14.01
N GLY A 22 -9.65 -8.15 -12.69
CA GLY A 22 -10.37 -7.24 -11.79
C GLY A 22 -9.45 -6.34 -10.95
N GLY A 23 -8.16 -6.25 -11.29
CA GLY A 23 -7.21 -5.41 -10.56
C GLY A 23 -7.17 -5.72 -9.07
N VAL A 24 -7.24 -4.67 -8.24
CA VAL A 24 -7.19 -4.76 -6.78
C VAL A 24 -8.40 -5.49 -6.20
N ALA A 25 -9.60 -5.30 -6.78
CA ALA A 25 -10.79 -6.03 -6.37
C ALA A 25 -10.62 -7.55 -6.60
N GLY A 26 -10.04 -7.93 -7.74
CA GLY A 26 -9.73 -9.32 -8.04
C GLY A 26 -8.66 -9.93 -7.11
N ILE A 27 -7.72 -9.13 -6.61
CA ILE A 27 -6.77 -9.55 -5.57
C ILE A 27 -7.52 -9.87 -4.28
N ASN A 28 -8.40 -8.98 -3.82
CA ASN A 28 -9.18 -9.17 -2.59
C ASN A 28 -10.05 -10.44 -2.62
N GLU A 29 -10.79 -10.64 -3.71
CA GLU A 29 -11.61 -11.85 -3.90
C GLU A 29 -10.75 -13.12 -3.89
N GLY A 30 -9.63 -13.10 -4.61
CA GLY A 30 -8.74 -14.25 -4.72
C GLY A 30 -8.04 -14.58 -3.40
N LEU A 31 -7.67 -13.57 -2.60
CA LEU A 31 -7.12 -13.77 -1.26
C LEU A 31 -8.18 -14.33 -0.30
N THR A 32 -9.40 -13.79 -0.34
CA THR A 32 -10.53 -14.27 0.49
C THR A 32 -10.84 -15.74 0.20
N LEU A 33 -10.91 -16.12 -1.08
CA LEU A 33 -11.11 -17.51 -1.48
C LEU A 33 -9.98 -18.40 -0.94
N MET A 34 -8.74 -17.99 -1.16
CA MET A 34 -7.58 -18.77 -0.75
C MET A 34 -7.50 -18.93 0.77
N GLU A 35 -7.80 -17.89 1.53
CA GLU A 35 -7.86 -17.92 2.99
C GLU A 35 -8.90 -18.94 3.46
N SER A 36 -10.11 -18.85 2.90
CA SER A 36 -11.21 -19.75 3.26
C SER A 36 -10.87 -21.22 3.00
N LEU A 37 -10.14 -21.51 1.91
CA LEU A 37 -9.69 -22.85 1.56
C LEU A 37 -8.58 -23.34 2.49
N LEU A 38 -7.62 -22.49 2.84
CA LEU A 38 -6.55 -22.86 3.77
C LEU A 38 -7.09 -23.10 5.18
N VAL A 39 -8.06 -22.30 5.64
CA VAL A 39 -8.70 -22.48 6.95
C VAL A 39 -9.46 -23.81 7.03
N ARG A 40 -10.23 -24.15 5.98
CA ARG A 40 -11.10 -25.35 5.97
C ARG A 40 -10.34 -26.63 5.69
N GLN A 41 -9.39 -26.59 4.75
CA GLN A 41 -8.80 -27.78 4.14
C GLN A 41 -7.29 -27.65 3.92
N GLY A 42 -6.63 -26.70 4.57
CA GLY A 42 -5.21 -26.41 4.36
C GLY A 42 -4.27 -27.61 4.49
N LYS A 43 -4.53 -28.57 5.38
CA LYS A 43 -3.72 -29.81 5.47
C LYS A 43 -4.03 -30.82 4.36
N ASN A 44 -5.22 -30.76 3.77
CA ASN A 44 -5.67 -31.69 2.73
C ASN A 44 -5.39 -31.16 1.31
N LEU A 45 -5.09 -29.87 1.16
CA LEU A 45 -4.69 -29.28 -0.12
C LEU A 45 -3.37 -29.90 -0.60
N TRP A 46 -3.37 -30.36 -1.83
CA TRP A 46 -2.13 -30.76 -2.50
C TRP A 46 -1.40 -29.51 -3.04
N PRO A 47 -0.06 -29.48 -3.10
CA PRO A 47 0.89 -30.49 -2.65
C PRO A 47 1.04 -30.55 -1.12
N GLN A 48 1.30 -31.74 -0.60
CA GLN A 48 1.53 -31.96 0.84
C GLN A 48 2.91 -31.48 1.30
N ALA A 49 3.89 -31.50 0.39
CA ALA A 49 5.25 -31.08 0.68
C ALA A 49 5.29 -29.58 0.99
N LEU A 50 5.66 -29.25 2.24
CA LEU A 50 5.84 -27.87 2.70
C LEU A 50 6.69 -26.99 1.76
N PRO A 51 7.85 -27.43 1.23
CA PRO A 51 8.64 -26.60 0.31
C PRO A 51 7.90 -26.27 -0.99
N ALA A 52 7.07 -27.19 -1.50
CA ALA A 52 6.27 -26.95 -2.70
C ALA A 52 5.16 -25.93 -2.43
N ARG A 53 4.52 -26.00 -1.27
CA ARG A 53 3.51 -25.02 -0.83
C ARG A 53 4.13 -23.63 -0.70
N THR A 54 5.28 -23.53 -0.03
CA THR A 54 6.06 -22.29 0.08
C THR A 54 6.37 -21.72 -1.30
N GLU A 55 6.86 -22.54 -2.24
CA GLU A 55 7.17 -22.07 -3.60
C GLU A 55 5.95 -21.50 -4.35
N ILE A 56 4.76 -22.08 -4.14
CA ILE A 56 3.50 -21.59 -4.72
C ILE A 56 3.20 -20.18 -4.21
N PHE A 57 3.26 -19.94 -2.90
CA PHE A 57 3.00 -18.60 -2.33
C PHE A 57 4.04 -17.57 -2.74
N ARG A 58 5.33 -17.96 -2.75
CA ARG A 58 6.43 -17.10 -3.24
C ARG A 58 6.19 -16.68 -4.69
N THR A 59 5.81 -17.63 -5.54
CA THR A 59 5.50 -17.37 -6.95
C THR A 59 4.27 -16.49 -7.12
N LEU A 60 3.19 -16.76 -6.37
CA LEU A 60 1.98 -15.95 -6.40
C LEU A 60 2.29 -14.52 -6.00
N SER A 61 2.95 -14.30 -4.87
CA SER A 61 3.31 -12.98 -4.37
C SER A 61 4.14 -12.18 -5.37
N LYS A 62 5.16 -12.80 -5.98
CA LYS A 62 5.96 -12.17 -7.04
C LYS A 62 5.09 -11.72 -8.22
N ARG A 63 4.15 -12.56 -8.65
CA ARG A 63 3.27 -12.26 -9.79
C ARG A 63 2.22 -11.21 -9.46
N LEU A 64 1.66 -11.23 -8.26
CA LEU A 64 0.73 -10.18 -7.80
C LEU A 64 1.43 -8.82 -7.73
N ARG A 65 2.67 -8.75 -7.26
CA ARG A 65 3.47 -7.52 -7.31
C ARG A 65 3.67 -7.02 -8.74
N GLN A 66 3.87 -7.92 -9.70
CA GLN A 66 3.96 -7.54 -11.12
C GLN A 66 2.63 -7.00 -11.63
N VAL A 67 1.50 -7.64 -11.28
CA VAL A 67 0.17 -7.16 -11.66
C VAL A 67 -0.05 -5.75 -11.13
N ILE A 68 0.13 -5.52 -9.82
CA ILE A 68 -0.08 -4.20 -9.19
C ILE A 68 0.73 -3.10 -9.88
N ARG A 69 2.00 -3.37 -10.20
CA ARG A 69 2.87 -2.42 -10.91
C ARG A 69 2.41 -2.07 -12.33
N THR A 70 1.53 -2.89 -12.92
CA THR A 70 0.96 -2.65 -14.26
C THR A 70 -0.47 -2.10 -14.22
N LEU A 71 -1.10 -2.05 -13.04
CA LEU A 71 -2.44 -1.48 -12.90
C LEU A 71 -2.36 0.04 -12.96
N ASN A 72 -3.33 0.65 -13.64
CA ASN A 72 -3.46 2.10 -13.72
C ASN A 72 -4.28 2.61 -12.52
N LEU A 73 -3.69 2.50 -11.33
CA LEU A 73 -4.36 2.81 -10.06
C LEU A 73 -4.70 4.28 -9.92
N THR A 74 -5.79 4.54 -9.22
CA THR A 74 -6.39 5.86 -9.01
C THR A 74 -6.70 6.08 -7.52
N PRO A 75 -6.96 7.32 -7.09
CA PRO A 75 -7.30 7.59 -5.69
C PRO A 75 -8.56 6.85 -5.18
N GLU A 76 -9.49 6.51 -6.06
CA GLU A 76 -10.67 5.69 -5.72
C GLU A 76 -10.32 4.24 -5.34
N ASP A 77 -9.14 3.74 -5.72
CA ASP A 77 -8.68 2.39 -5.39
C ASP A 77 -8.10 2.27 -3.96
N VAL A 78 -7.92 3.39 -3.23
CA VAL A 78 -7.21 3.40 -1.94
C VAL A 78 -7.87 2.47 -0.92
N ASP A 79 -9.19 2.51 -0.75
CA ASP A 79 -9.90 1.61 0.19
C ASP A 79 -9.71 0.13 -0.20
N SER A 80 -9.72 -0.17 -1.51
CA SER A 80 -9.47 -1.52 -2.02
C SER A 80 -8.02 -1.98 -1.78
N LEU A 81 -7.04 -1.06 -1.89
CA LEU A 81 -5.64 -1.33 -1.61
C LEU A 81 -5.41 -1.62 -0.13
N GLU A 82 -6.00 -0.82 0.76
CA GLU A 82 -5.93 -1.05 2.20
C GLU A 82 -6.63 -2.35 2.61
N GLN A 83 -7.79 -2.65 2.01
CA GLN A 83 -8.48 -3.92 2.25
C GLN A 83 -7.63 -5.11 1.81
N ALA A 84 -6.92 -5.00 0.69
CA ALA A 84 -5.99 -6.03 0.24
C ALA A 84 -4.81 -6.16 1.22
N GLU A 85 -4.31 -5.04 1.75
CA GLU A 85 -3.27 -5.03 2.78
C GLU A 85 -3.71 -5.77 4.06
N ARG A 86 -4.88 -5.43 4.61
CA ARG A 86 -5.47 -6.09 5.79
C ARG A 86 -5.71 -7.57 5.55
N SER A 87 -6.19 -7.94 4.36
CA SER A 87 -6.40 -9.34 3.97
C SER A 87 -5.09 -10.12 3.95
N LEU A 88 -4.00 -9.53 3.44
CA LEU A 88 -2.66 -10.15 3.49
C LEU A 88 -2.13 -10.32 4.91
N GLN A 89 -2.45 -9.39 5.82
CA GLN A 89 -2.08 -9.53 7.24
C GLN A 89 -2.81 -10.71 7.90
N SER A 90 -4.12 -10.85 7.68
CA SER A 90 -4.90 -12.01 8.15
C SER A 90 -4.38 -13.32 7.55
N PHE A 91 -4.09 -13.29 6.26
CA PHE A 91 -3.58 -14.45 5.53
C PHE A 91 -2.21 -14.92 6.04
N ASP A 92 -1.33 -14.01 6.45
CA ASP A 92 -0.04 -14.34 7.06
C ASP A 92 -0.22 -15.20 8.33
N ALA A 93 -1.21 -14.86 9.18
CA ALA A 93 -1.53 -15.65 10.36
C ALA A 93 -2.00 -17.08 10.01
N VAL A 94 -2.72 -17.25 8.89
CA VAL A 94 -3.12 -18.57 8.39
C VAL A 94 -1.91 -19.37 7.90
N LEU A 95 -0.97 -18.73 7.20
CA LEU A 95 0.26 -19.40 6.73
C LEU A 95 1.14 -19.83 7.90
N GLN A 96 1.30 -18.98 8.91
CA GLN A 96 2.04 -19.30 10.13
C GLN A 96 1.45 -20.52 10.85
N ARG A 97 0.13 -20.58 11.00
CA ARG A 97 -0.58 -21.74 11.59
C ARG A 97 -0.37 -23.04 10.81
N LEU A 98 -0.13 -22.95 9.51
CA LEU A 98 0.13 -24.10 8.63
C LEU A 98 1.62 -24.42 8.50
N GLU A 99 2.48 -23.74 9.26
CA GLU A 99 3.94 -23.89 9.25
C GLU A 99 4.56 -23.61 7.87
N ILE A 100 3.84 -22.93 6.99
CA ILE A 100 4.34 -22.53 5.67
C ILE A 100 5.31 -21.39 5.90
N ALA A 101 6.60 -21.63 5.57
CA ALA A 101 7.73 -20.82 6.01
C ALA A 101 7.46 -19.30 5.87
N PRO A 102 7.74 -18.51 6.93
CA PRO A 102 7.37 -17.11 7.03
C PRO A 102 8.37 -16.16 6.36
N GLU A 103 9.32 -16.64 5.56
CA GLU A 103 10.38 -15.83 4.96
C GLU A 103 9.81 -14.83 3.94
N ASN A 104 9.26 -13.74 4.46
CA ASN A 104 8.82 -12.52 3.79
C ASN A 104 7.89 -12.70 2.58
N GLN A 105 7.23 -13.84 2.44
CA GLN A 105 6.59 -14.21 1.17
C GLN A 105 5.55 -13.19 0.73
N LEU A 106 4.79 -12.64 1.67
CA LEU A 106 3.74 -11.65 1.42
C LEU A 106 4.11 -10.24 1.85
N SER A 107 5.15 -10.08 2.67
CA SER A 107 5.54 -8.78 3.20
C SER A 107 5.93 -7.80 2.10
N ASP A 108 6.67 -8.23 1.07
CA ASP A 108 6.99 -7.37 -0.09
C ASP A 108 5.74 -6.93 -0.85
N LEU A 109 4.73 -7.80 -0.93
CA LEU A 109 3.45 -7.47 -1.58
C LEU A 109 2.66 -6.49 -0.72
N ARG A 110 2.63 -6.71 0.58
CA ARG A 110 1.99 -5.82 1.56
C ARG A 110 2.62 -4.44 1.58
N ALA A 111 3.95 -4.38 1.62
CA ALA A 111 4.70 -3.13 1.55
C ALA A 111 4.41 -2.37 0.24
N LEU A 112 4.32 -3.09 -0.88
CA LEU A 112 3.94 -2.47 -2.16
C LEU A 112 2.53 -1.87 -2.12
N LEU A 113 1.54 -2.58 -1.57
CA LEU A 113 0.17 -2.07 -1.42
C LEU A 113 0.14 -0.83 -0.53
N HIS A 114 0.80 -0.90 0.63
CA HIS A 114 0.90 0.20 1.59
C HIS A 114 1.54 1.45 1.00
N SER A 115 2.71 1.30 0.34
CA SER A 115 3.38 2.41 -0.33
C SER A 115 2.57 3.00 -1.49
N THR A 116 1.70 2.21 -2.11
CA THR A 116 0.84 2.68 -3.19
C THR A 116 -0.33 3.49 -2.64
N ALA A 117 -0.97 3.03 -1.55
CA ALA A 117 -2.05 3.75 -0.87
C ALA A 117 -1.56 5.10 -0.30
N THR A 118 -0.47 5.09 0.46
CA THR A 118 0.13 6.30 1.07
C THR A 118 0.57 7.36 0.05
N ARG A 119 0.95 6.94 -1.15
CA ARG A 119 1.24 7.85 -2.26
C ARG A 119 0.01 8.66 -2.69
N PHE A 120 -1.17 8.05 -2.71
CA PHE A 120 -2.42 8.73 -3.06
C PHE A 120 -2.90 9.66 -1.96
N GLU A 121 -2.71 9.29 -0.69
CA GLU A 121 -2.97 10.19 0.45
C GLU A 121 -2.09 11.44 0.39
N SER A 122 -0.83 11.29 -0.04
CA SER A 122 0.11 12.41 -0.21
C SER A 122 -0.18 13.28 -1.45
N LEU A 123 -0.98 12.76 -2.40
CA LEU A 123 -1.40 13.45 -3.63
C LEU A 123 -2.66 14.31 -3.42
N ASP A 124 -3.28 14.25 -2.25
CA ASP A 124 -4.30 15.20 -1.79
C ASP A 124 -3.60 16.31 -0.99
N PRO A 125 -3.05 17.36 -1.63
CA PRO A 125 -2.67 18.53 -0.88
C PRO A 125 -3.97 19.14 -0.35
N ALA A 126 -4.12 19.13 0.97
CA ALA A 126 -5.05 20.02 1.66
C ALA A 126 -5.02 21.40 1.00
N PRO A 127 -6.17 22.07 0.79
CA PRO A 127 -6.21 23.32 0.06
C PRO A 127 -5.17 24.27 0.65
N ALA A 128 -4.20 24.65 -0.18
CA ALA A 128 -3.17 25.59 0.18
C ALA A 128 -3.87 26.84 0.75
N LEU A 129 -3.79 27.02 2.07
CA LEU A 129 -4.07 28.31 2.65
C LEU A 129 -3.15 29.30 1.94
N PRO A 130 -3.67 30.43 1.43
CA PRO A 130 -2.89 31.32 0.60
C PRO A 130 -1.70 31.82 1.42
N THR A 131 -0.49 31.45 0.98
CA THR A 131 0.72 32.13 1.40
C THR A 131 0.62 33.57 0.90
N ALA A 132 0.49 34.50 1.84
CA ALA A 132 0.60 35.93 1.62
C ALA A 132 1.43 36.53 2.79
N PRO A 133 2.18 37.62 2.56
CA PRO A 133 3.63 37.72 2.79
C PRO A 133 4.02 38.38 4.13
N PRO A 134 5.32 38.43 4.48
CA PRO A 134 5.79 39.10 5.70
C PRO A 134 5.99 40.60 5.48
N VAL A 135 5.08 41.46 5.95
CA VAL A 135 5.29 42.93 6.19
C VAL A 135 4.03 43.51 6.86
N ALA A 136 4.01 44.48 7.77
CA ALA A 136 4.99 45.50 8.15
C ALA A 136 4.72 46.02 9.58
N VAL A 137 5.81 46.44 10.23
CA VAL A 137 5.99 47.62 11.11
C VAL A 137 4.91 47.97 12.14
N SER A 138 5.25 47.79 13.42
CA SER A 138 4.61 48.57 14.48
C SER A 138 5.19 49.98 14.48
N ASP A 139 4.36 50.90 14.01
CA ASP A 139 4.42 52.33 14.29
C ASP A 139 4.23 52.55 15.80
N ALA A 140 5.22 53.21 16.43
CA ALA A 140 5.09 53.77 17.76
C ALA A 140 5.79 55.13 17.77
N GLU A 141 5.09 56.12 17.21
CA GLU A 141 5.28 57.55 17.47
C GLU A 141 4.85 57.83 18.93
N LEU A 142 5.63 58.43 19.84
CA LEU A 142 5.86 59.88 20.06
C LEU A 142 6.47 60.05 21.49
N PRO A 143 6.87 61.25 21.96
CA PRO A 143 7.69 62.29 21.33
C PRO A 143 8.84 62.74 22.26
N GLY A 144 9.88 63.39 21.69
CA GLY A 144 10.99 63.90 22.51
C GLY A 144 11.89 64.90 21.80
N THR A 145 11.40 66.13 21.69
CA THR A 145 12.16 67.40 21.79
C THR A 145 13.47 67.60 21.01
N LEU A 146 13.34 68.51 20.02
CA LEU A 146 14.08 69.78 19.91
C LEU A 146 15.54 69.78 19.41
N GLY A 147 15.73 70.42 18.25
CA GLY A 147 16.97 71.07 17.83
C GLY A 147 17.94 70.17 17.04
N GLN A 148 18.62 70.59 15.97
CA GLN A 148 18.94 71.94 15.54
C GLN A 148 19.49 71.90 14.10
N ARG A 149 18.82 72.67 13.23
CA ARG A 149 19.31 73.48 12.09
C ARG A 149 20.68 73.21 11.42
N ARG A 150 20.58 73.26 10.08
CA ARG A 150 21.53 73.78 9.04
C ARG A 150 22.70 72.86 8.71
N GLY A 151 23.11 72.68 7.45
CA GLY A 151 22.78 73.32 6.19
C GLY A 151 23.87 72.96 5.17
N CYS A 152 23.49 72.88 3.90
CA CYS A 152 24.25 72.42 2.73
C CYS A 152 25.51 73.23 2.36
N GLY A 153 26.33 72.62 1.50
CA GLY A 153 27.30 73.27 0.60
C GLY A 153 28.54 72.37 0.43
N GLU A 154 28.53 71.36 -0.44
CA GLU A 154 28.86 71.44 -1.89
C GLU A 154 30.12 72.28 -2.19
N GLY A 155 31.11 71.59 -2.73
CA GLY A 155 32.31 72.10 -3.40
C GLY A 155 32.80 71.04 -4.38
#